data_AF-A0A9D1BYH6-F1
#
_entry.id   AF-A0A9D1BYH6-F1
#
_cell.length_a   1.000
_cell.length_b   1.000
_cell.length_c   1.000
_cell.angle_alpha   90.00
_cell.angle_beta   90.00
_cell.angle_gamma   90.00
#
_symmetry.space_group_name_H-M   'P 1'
#
loop_
_entity.id
_entity.type
_entity.pdbx_description
1 polymer ?
#
loop_
_entity_poly.entity_id
_entity_poly.type
_entity_poly.pdbx_seq_one_letter_code
_entity_poly.pdbx_strand_id
1 'polypeptide(L)'
;MILTLVIFLLGGYFFLRQFQGANNQALSFGKSRARLYTGDQPAVTFDDVAGVEEAKEELWEVVEFLKEPQKFIQLGARIPKGVLLMGAPGTGKTLLAKAVAGE
;
A
#
# COMPACT_ATOMS: atom_id res chain seq x y z
N MET A 1 -18.68 51.32 21.52
CA MET A 1 -19.62 50.24 21.11
C MET A 1 -19.29 49.70 19.72
N ILE A 2 -19.34 50.51 18.65
CA ILE A 2 -19.11 50.03 17.27
C ILE A 2 -17.68 49.50 17.07
N LEU A 3 -16.66 50.21 17.56
CA LEU A 3 -15.25 49.78 17.49
C LEU A 3 -15.01 48.45 18.23
N THR A 4 -15.62 48.29 19.40
CA THR A 4 -15.54 47.07 20.21
C THR A 4 -16.16 45.87 19.50
N LEU A 5 -17.30 46.08 18.81
CA LEU A 5 -17.97 45.07 17.99
C LEU A 5 -17.11 44.62 16.79
N VAL A 6 -16.43 45.55 16.12
CA VAL A 6 -15.57 45.26 14.96
C VAL A 6 -14.36 44.43 15.38
N ILE A 7 -13.73 44.77 16.52
CA ILE A 7 -12.59 44.01 17.05
C ILE A 7 -13.03 42.58 17.42
N PHE A 8 -14.21 42.43 18.03
CA PHE A 8 -14.74 41.12 18.41
C PHE A 8 -15.09 40.25 17.19
N LEU A 9 -15.64 40.84 16.13
CA LEU A 9 -15.93 40.14 14.88
C LEU A 9 -14.66 39.72 14.14
N LEU A 10 -13.63 40.57 14.08
CA LEU A 10 -12.35 40.24 13.46
C LEU A 10 -11.60 39.15 14.24
N GLY A 11 -11.59 39.24 15.57
CA GLY A 11 -11.00 38.20 16.44
C GLY A 11 -11.73 36.87 16.33
N GLY A 12 -13.07 36.89 16.31
CA GLY A 12 -13.89 35.69 16.11
C GLY A 12 -13.69 35.06 14.73
N TYR A 13 -13.58 35.87 13.67
CA TYR A 13 -13.29 35.38 12.31
C TYR A 13 -11.90 34.73 12.23
N PHE A 14 -10.90 35.30 12.91
CA PHE A 14 -9.55 34.73 12.97
C PHE A 14 -9.52 33.41 13.76
N PHE A 15 -10.24 33.33 14.88
CA PHE A 15 -10.35 32.11 15.69
C PHE A 15 -11.09 30.99 14.94
N LEU A 16 -12.18 31.31 14.23
CA LEU A 16 -12.90 30.35 13.38
C LEU A 16 -12.01 29.80 12.24
N ARG A 17 -11.15 30.64 11.65
CA ARG A 17 -10.12 30.20 10.68
C ARG A 17 -9.08 29.26 11.31
N GLN A 18 -8.72 29.47 12.57
CA GLN A 18 -7.76 28.60 13.28
C GLN A 18 -8.37 27.23 13.64
N PHE A 19 -9.66 27.17 13.99
CA PHE A 19 -10.35 25.93 14.33
C PHE A 19 -10.72 25.07 13.11
N GLN A 20 -10.93 25.66 11.93
CA GLN A 20 -11.15 24.90 10.69
C GLN A 20 -9.93 24.04 10.28
N GLY A 21 -8.70 24.48 10.60
CA GLY A 21 -7.48 23.72 10.31
C GLY A 21 -7.33 22.43 11.14
N ALA A 22 -7.79 22.44 12.40
CA ALA A 22 -7.73 21.29 13.30
C ALA A 22 -8.77 20.21 12.99
N ASN A 23 -9.96 20.61 12.50
CA ASN A 23 -11.03 19.68 12.13
C ASN A 23 -10.65 18.80 10.92
N ASN A 24 -9.77 19.30 10.03
CA ASN A 24 -9.34 18.57 8.85
C ASN A 24 -8.37 17.42 9.18
N GLN A 25 -7.63 17.50 10.31
CA GLN A 25 -6.73 16.43 10.76
C GLN A 25 -7.49 15.25 11.37
N ALA A 26 -8.55 15.51 12.15
CA ALA A 26 -9.38 14.47 12.74
C ALA A 26 -10.09 13.59 11.67
N LEU A 27 -10.51 14.20 10.56
CA LEU A 27 -11.11 13.49 9.41
C LEU A 27 -10.11 12.64 8.61
N SER A 28 -8.80 12.82 8.81
CA SER A 28 -7.75 12.08 8.11
C SER A 28 -7.27 10.81 8.83
N PHE A 29 -7.61 10.65 10.12
CA PHE A 29 -7.16 9.53 10.96
C PHE A 29 -7.73 8.16 10.54
N GLY A 30 -8.89 8.14 9.86
CA GLY A 30 -9.51 6.91 9.37
C GLY A 30 -9.10 6.48 7.95
N LYS A 31 -8.28 7.28 7.25
CA LYS A 31 -7.88 6.97 5.87
C LYS A 31 -6.68 6.03 5.85
N SER A 32 -6.77 4.98 5.04
CA SER A 32 -5.66 4.04 4.83
C SER A 32 -4.41 4.76 4.34
N ARG A 33 -3.27 4.51 5.00
CA ARG A 33 -1.94 4.99 4.57
C ARG A 33 -1.27 4.07 3.55
N ALA A 34 -2.00 3.12 2.96
CA ALA A 34 -1.46 2.20 1.98
C ALA A 34 -0.87 2.97 0.79
N ARG A 35 0.39 2.67 0.47
CA ARG A 35 1.02 3.14 -0.77
C ARG A 35 0.65 2.15 -1.86
N LEU A 36 -0.29 2.54 -2.72
CA LEU A 36 -0.59 1.80 -3.94
C LEU A 36 0.55 2.03 -4.93
N TYR A 37 1.13 0.94 -5.42
CA TYR A 37 2.06 1.00 -6.54
C TYR A 37 1.23 0.97 -7.82
N THR A 38 1.13 2.11 -8.50
CA THR A 38 0.74 2.17 -9.92
C THR A 38 1.96 1.75 -10.74
N GLY A 39 1.76 0.93 -11.78
CA GLY A 39 2.80 0.25 -12.59
C GLY A 39 3.74 1.14 -13.41
N ASP A 40 4.07 2.33 -12.91
CA ASP A 40 4.90 3.37 -13.52
C ASP A 40 6.34 3.37 -12.94
N GLN A 41 6.66 2.42 -12.06
CA GLN A 41 8.01 2.21 -11.53
C GLN A 41 8.67 1.01 -12.23
N PRO A 42 10.01 0.99 -12.36
CA PRO A 42 10.72 -0.17 -12.91
C PRO A 42 10.32 -1.42 -12.11
N ALA A 43 9.76 -2.40 -12.83
CA ALA A 43 9.38 -3.68 -12.27
C ALA A 43 10.67 -4.42 -11.89
N VAL A 44 10.82 -4.68 -10.59
CA VAL A 44 11.79 -5.69 -10.13
C VAL A 44 11.23 -7.04 -10.58
N THR A 45 12.05 -7.90 -11.18
CA THR A 45 11.65 -9.25 -11.63
C THR A 45 12.42 -10.32 -10.87
N PHE A 46 12.14 -11.61 -11.12
CA PHE A 46 12.91 -12.70 -10.50
C PHE A 46 14.37 -12.73 -10.93
N ASP A 47 14.71 -12.12 -12.07
CA ASP A 47 16.09 -11.96 -12.55
C ASP A 47 16.92 -11.04 -11.63
N ASP A 48 16.27 -10.10 -10.94
CA ASP A 48 16.92 -9.19 -9.98
C ASP A 48 17.17 -9.84 -8.60
N VAL A 49 16.64 -11.05 -8.37
CA VAL A 49 16.79 -11.79 -7.12
C VAL A 49 17.86 -12.85 -7.30
N ALA A 50 18.98 -12.75 -6.57
CA ALA A 50 20.01 -13.77 -6.61
C ALA A 50 19.73 -14.93 -5.62
N GLY A 51 19.89 -16.17 -6.08
CA GLY A 51 19.72 -17.38 -5.28
C GLY A 51 18.26 -17.69 -4.93
N VAL A 52 18.06 -18.49 -3.87
CA VAL A 52 16.75 -18.94 -3.38
C VAL A 52 15.86 -19.57 -4.47
N GLU A 53 16.45 -20.40 -5.32
CA GLU A 53 15.78 -21.00 -6.48
C GLU A 53 14.52 -21.78 -6.11
N GLU A 54 14.56 -22.54 -5.00
CA GLU A 54 13.39 -23.25 -4.46
C GLU A 54 12.22 -22.31 -4.17
N ALA A 55 12.50 -21.14 -3.55
CA ALA A 55 11.46 -20.17 -3.24
C ALA A 55 10.95 -19.44 -4.48
N LYS A 56 11.79 -19.24 -5.50
CA LYS A 56 11.35 -18.68 -6.79
C LYS A 56 10.44 -19.65 -7.52
N GLU A 57 10.76 -20.94 -7.52
CA GLU A 57 9.96 -21.98 -8.16
C GLU A 57 8.57 -22.11 -7.51
N GLU A 58 8.50 -22.14 -6.18
CA GLU A 58 7.21 -22.10 -5.46
C GLU A 58 6.40 -20.83 -5.74
N LEU A 59 7.06 -19.68 -5.82
CA LEU A 59 6.39 -18.41 -6.12
C LEU A 59 6.01 -18.26 -7.59
N TRP A 60 6.64 -19.00 -8.50
CA TRP A 60 6.27 -19.01 -9.92
C TRP A 60 4.85 -19.55 -10.12
N GLU A 61 4.43 -20.55 -9.32
CA GLU A 61 3.05 -21.03 -9.31
C GLU A 61 2.07 -19.92 -8.89
N VAL A 62 2.48 -19.09 -7.92
CA VAL A 62 1.68 -17.94 -7.47
C VAL A 62 1.57 -16.89 -8.57
N VAL A 63 2.66 -16.62 -9.30
CA VAL A 63 2.66 -15.71 -10.46
C VAL A 63 1.75 -16.24 -11.57
N GLU A 64 1.85 -17.51 -11.92
CA GLU A 64 1.00 -18.13 -12.94
C GLU A 64 -0.48 -18.06 -12.53
N PHE A 65 -0.77 -18.27 -11.24
CA PHE A 65 -2.10 -18.08 -10.69
C PHE A 65 -2.61 -16.63 -10.84
N LEU A 66 -1.78 -15.63 -10.55
CA LEU A 66 -2.17 -14.22 -10.67
C LEU A 66 -2.41 -13.81 -12.13
N LYS A 67 -1.64 -14.36 -13.07
CA LYS A 67 -1.79 -14.12 -14.52
C LYS A 67 -2.99 -14.85 -15.11
N GLU A 68 -3.21 -16.11 -14.73
CA GLU A 68 -4.20 -17.00 -15.34
C GLU A 68 -5.12 -17.70 -14.33
N PRO A 69 -5.86 -16.96 -13.47
CA PRO A 69 -6.63 -17.55 -12.38
C PRO A 69 -7.74 -18.49 -12.85
N GLN A 70 -8.23 -18.32 -14.09
CA GLN A 70 -9.28 -19.15 -14.66
C GLN A 70 -8.85 -20.60 -14.88
N LYS A 71 -7.58 -20.86 -15.25
CA LYS A 71 -7.07 -22.22 -15.44
C LYS A 71 -7.15 -23.02 -14.14
N PHE A 72 -6.75 -22.39 -13.03
CA PHE A 72 -6.76 -23.01 -11.70
C PHE A 72 -8.17 -23.27 -11.17
N ILE A 73 -9.12 -22.35 -11.42
CA ILE A 73 -10.52 -22.54 -11.03
C ILE A 73 -11.17 -23.69 -11.81
N GLN A 74 -10.89 -23.83 -13.10
CA GLN A 74 -11.42 -24.92 -13.93
C GLN A 74 -10.90 -26.29 -13.50
N LEU A 75 -9.67 -26.36 -13.00
CA LEU A 75 -9.07 -27.56 -12.43
C LEU A 75 -9.61 -27.90 -11.02
N GLY A 76 -10.43 -27.02 -10.42
CA GLY A 76 -10.94 -27.19 -9.06
C GLY A 76 -9.89 -26.92 -7.98
N ALA A 77 -8.79 -26.26 -8.32
CA ALA A 77 -7.72 -25.95 -7.39
C ALA A 77 -8.16 -24.88 -6.38
N ARG A 78 -7.74 -25.03 -5.12
CA ARG A 78 -8.03 -24.05 -4.06
C ARG A 78 -6.99 -22.95 -4.09
N ILE A 79 -7.45 -21.73 -4.35
CA ILE A 79 -6.60 -20.55 -4.43
C ILE A 79 -5.98 -20.22 -3.05
N PRO A 80 -4.64 -20.09 -2.95
CA PRO A 80 -4.00 -19.60 -1.74
C PRO A 80 -4.38 -18.13 -1.51
N LYS A 81 -4.82 -17.81 -0.30
CA LYS A 81 -5.28 -16.45 0.05
C LYS A 81 -4.13 -15.50 0.43
N GLY A 82 -2.94 -16.03 0.67
CA GLY A 82 -1.77 -15.27 1.07
C GLY A 82 -0.58 -16.19 1.27
N VAL A 83 0.62 -15.61 1.14
CA VAL A 83 1.90 -16.26 1.34
C VAL A 83 2.66 -15.53 2.44
N LEU A 84 3.28 -16.28 3.34
CA LEU A 84 4.11 -15.73 4.41
C LEU A 84 5.58 -16.06 4.15
N LEU A 85 6.38 -15.05 3.83
CA LEU A 85 7.82 -15.19 3.68
C LEU A 85 8.52 -15.01 5.05
N MET A 86 9.23 -16.03 5.51
CA MET A 86 9.95 -16.01 6.80
C MET A 86 11.47 -16.14 6.63
N GLY A 87 12.22 -15.55 7.56
CA GLY A 87 13.69 -15.63 7.60
C GLY A 87 14.33 -14.44 8.32
N ALA A 88 15.64 -14.49 8.52
CA ALA A 88 16.43 -13.42 9.15
C ALA A 88 16.29 -12.06 8.43
N PRO A 89 16.53 -10.91 9.09
CA PRO A 89 16.54 -9.62 8.41
C PRO A 89 17.57 -9.60 7.26
N GLY A 90 17.25 -8.92 6.15
CA GLY A 90 18.15 -8.79 5.00
C GLY A 90 18.14 -9.94 3.98
N THR A 91 17.35 -11.00 4.17
CA THR A 91 17.31 -12.16 3.26
C THR A 91 16.44 -11.97 2.01
N GLY A 92 16.20 -10.74 1.56
CA GLY A 92 15.47 -10.50 0.31
C GLY A 92 13.95 -10.72 0.30
N LYS A 93 13.27 -10.98 1.45
CA LYS A 93 11.81 -11.21 1.49
C LYS A 93 10.97 -10.12 0.80
N THR A 94 11.26 -8.86 1.08
CA THR A 94 10.55 -7.73 0.45
C THR A 94 10.94 -7.57 -1.01
N LEU A 95 12.16 -7.94 -1.39
CA LEU A 95 12.62 -7.90 -2.77
C LEU A 95 11.89 -8.98 -3.60
N LEU A 96 11.80 -10.20 -3.07
CA LEU A 96 11.07 -11.32 -3.64
C LEU A 96 9.58 -11.01 -3.83
N ALA A 97 8.94 -10.37 -2.84
CA ALA A 97 7.55 -9.93 -2.95
C ALA A 97 7.34 -8.85 -4.05
N LYS A 98 8.34 -7.99 -4.28
CA LYS A 98 8.31 -7.03 -5.39
C LYS A 98 8.52 -7.71 -6.74
N ALA A 99 9.42 -8.70 -6.79
CA ALA A 99 9.66 -9.52 -7.97
C ALA A 99 8.38 -10.24 -8.43
N VAL A 100 7.67 -10.91 -7.51
CA VAL A 100 6.38 -11.56 -7.78
C VAL A 100 5.35 -10.59 -8.37
N ALA A 101 5.34 -9.33 -7.93
CA ALA A 101 4.41 -8.33 -8.42
C ALA A 101 4.84 -7.71 -9.77
N GLY A 102 6.12 -7.83 -10.13
CA GLY A 102 6.68 -7.36 -11.39
C GLY A 102 6.65 -8.38 -12.52
N GLU A 103 6.49 -9.66 -12.19
CA GLU A 103 6.27 -10.75 -13.16
C GLU A 103 4.90 -10.69 -13.82
#